data_AF-A0A8J5FL71-F1
#
_entry.id   AF-A0A8J5FL71-F1
#
_cell.length_a   1.000
_cell.length_b   1.000
_cell.length_c   1.000
_cell.angle_alpha   90.00
_cell.angle_beta   90.00
_cell.angle_gamma   90.00
#
_symmetry.space_group_name_H-M   'P 1'
#
loop_
_entity.id
_entity.type
_entity.pdbx_description
1 polymer ?
#
loop_
_entity_poly.entity_id
_entity_poly.type
_entity_poly.pdbx_seq_one_letter_code
_entity_poly.pdbx_strand_id
1 'polypeptide(L)' 'MSKMAPKPLDYELLNENVKKVAYAVKGELYLRASKLQKEGKKVVALCQAPFLLDDPNVGLLFPADVIARAKHYLSLN' A
#
# COMPACT_ATOMS: atom_id res chain seq x y z
N MET A 1 -42.28 -11.68 11.58
CA MET A 1 -40.98 -12.28 11.96
C MET A 1 -39.91 -11.21 11.78
N SER A 2 -39.38 -10.66 12.87
CA SER A 2 -38.34 -9.62 12.82
C SER A 2 -37.00 -10.28 12.50
N LYS A 3 -36.39 -9.95 11.35
CA LYS A 3 -35.04 -10.43 10.99
C LYS A 3 -34.03 -9.65 11.83
N MET A 4 -33.37 -10.34 12.76
CA MET A 4 -32.25 -9.78 13.53
C MET A 4 -31.09 -9.49 12.57
N ALA A 5 -30.55 -8.27 12.61
CA ALA A 5 -29.37 -7.94 11.83
C ALA A 5 -28.22 -8.89 12.21
N PRO A 6 -27.54 -9.52 11.24
CA PRO A 6 -26.44 -10.41 11.54
C PRO A 6 -25.34 -9.62 12.25
N LYS A 7 -24.82 -10.19 13.35
CA LYS A 7 -23.68 -9.61 14.08
C LYS A 7 -22.50 -9.44 13.10
N PRO A 8 -21.76 -8.32 13.19
CA PRO A 8 -20.57 -8.13 12.37
C PRO A 8 -19.58 -9.27 12.61
N LEU A 9 -18.93 -9.71 11.53
CA LEU A 9 -17.94 -10.78 11.58
C LEU A 9 -16.69 -10.28 12.28
N ASP A 10 -16.44 -10.79 13.48
CA ASP A 10 -15.27 -10.49 14.29
C ASP A 10 -14.27 -11.66 14.26
N TYR A 11 -12.99 -11.39 14.49
CA TYR A 11 -11.92 -12.39 14.49
C TYR A 11 -12.20 -13.53 15.48
N GLU A 12 -12.74 -13.18 16.66
CA GLU A 12 -13.09 -14.14 17.70
C GLU A 12 -14.14 -15.17 17.24
N LEU A 13 -15.06 -14.75 16.36
CA LEU A 13 -16.15 -15.58 15.84
C LEU A 13 -15.73 -16.43 14.62
N LEU A 14 -14.49 -16.31 14.15
CA LEU A 14 -14.00 -17.04 12.99
C LEU A 14 -13.79 -18.52 13.33
N ASN A 15 -13.97 -19.40 12.34
CA ASN A 15 -13.72 -20.83 12.49
C ASN A 15 -12.27 -21.11 12.93
N GLU A 16 -12.10 -21.91 13.98
CA GLU A 16 -10.81 -22.29 14.55
C GLU A 16 -9.84 -22.92 13.54
N ASN A 17 -10.35 -23.66 12.54
CA ASN A 17 -9.51 -24.22 11.48
C ASN A 17 -8.92 -23.13 10.57
N VAL A 18 -9.63 -22.03 10.39
CA VAL A 18 -9.16 -20.87 9.61
C VAL A 18 -8.16 -20.04 10.41
N LYS A 19 -8.29 -20.00 11.74
CA LYS A 19 -7.29 -19.37 12.62
C LYS A 19 -5.95 -20.13 12.61
N LYS A 20 -6.00 -21.45 12.49
CA LYS A 20 -4.80 -22.33 12.53
C LYS A 20 -4.11 -22.49 11.17
N VAL A 21 -4.82 -22.30 10.05
CA VAL A 21 -4.24 -22.50 8.71
C VAL A 21 -3.29 -21.35 8.35
N ALA A 22 -2.06 -21.68 7.99
CA ALA A 22 -1.06 -20.72 7.54
C ALA A 22 -0.84 -20.86 6.03
N TYR A 23 -0.96 -19.74 5.29
CA TYR A 23 -0.69 -19.70 3.86
C TYR A 23 0.69 -19.11 3.59
N ALA A 24 1.67 -19.97 3.31
CA ALA A 24 3.07 -19.57 3.17
C ALA A 24 3.35 -18.71 1.92
N VAL A 25 2.63 -18.93 0.81
CA VAL A 25 2.89 -18.27 -0.48
C VAL A 25 2.56 -16.77 -0.44
N LYS A 26 1.47 -16.39 0.24
CA LYS A 26 1.05 -15.00 0.43
C LYS A 26 1.03 -14.60 1.91
N GLY A 27 1.96 -15.16 2.67
CA GLY A 27 2.14 -14.90 4.08
C GLY A 27 2.88 -13.58 4.33
N GLU A 28 3.48 -13.46 5.52
CA GLU A 28 4.09 -12.20 5.96
C GLU A 28 5.17 -11.67 5.03
N LEU A 29 6.04 -12.54 4.51
CA LEU A 29 7.12 -12.14 3.63
C LEU A 29 6.59 -11.47 2.36
N TYR A 30 5.59 -12.09 1.73
CA TYR A 30 4.94 -11.53 0.54
C TYR A 30 4.25 -10.21 0.86
N LEU A 31 3.54 -10.11 1.99
CA LEU A 31 2.84 -8.89 2.38
C LEU A 31 3.81 -7.73 2.63
N ARG A 32 4.93 -8.00 3.31
CA ARG A 32 6.01 -7.02 3.52
C ARG A 32 6.64 -6.61 2.18
N ALA A 33 6.97 -7.57 1.32
CA ALA A 33 7.50 -7.29 -0.01
C ALA A 33 6.52 -6.46 -0.87
N SER A 34 5.22 -6.74 -0.80
CA SER A 34 4.19 -5.98 -1.51
C SER A 34 4.08 -4.53 -0.99
N LYS A 35 4.23 -4.32 0.32
CA LYS A 35 4.29 -2.97 0.90
C LYS A 35 5.50 -2.19 0.38
N LEU A 36 6.69 -2.80 0.42
CA LEU A 36 7.92 -2.22 -0.12
C LEU A 36 7.80 -1.94 -1.63
N GLN A 37 7.18 -2.85 -2.38
CA GLN A 37 6.95 -2.65 -3.82
C GLN A 37 6.05 -1.44 -4.08
N LYS A 38 4.97 -1.27 -3.30
CA LYS A 38 4.08 -0.10 -3.41
C LYS A 38 4.81 1.20 -3.07
N GLU A 39 5.70 1.18 -2.09
CA GLU A 39 6.53 2.34 -1.72
C GLU A 39 7.51 2.69 -2.87
N GLY A 40 8.18 1.70 -3.46
CA GLY A 40 9.10 1.93 -4.59
C GLY A 40 8.41 2.43 -5.86
N LYS A 41 7.17 2.00 -6.12
CA LYS A 41 6.36 2.47 -7.26
C LYS A 41 6.03 3.96 -7.19
N LYS A 42 6.11 4.60 -6.02
CA LYS A 42 5.84 6.05 -5.87
C LYS A 42 6.84 6.90 -6.65
N VAL A 43 8.11 6.50 -6.68
CA VAL A 43 9.16 7.22 -7.45
C VAL A 43 8.89 7.08 -8.95
N VAL A 44 8.57 5.86 -9.40
CA VAL A 44 8.24 5.59 -10.81
C VAL A 44 7.01 6.38 -11.24
N ALA A 45 5.99 6.49 -10.38
CA ALA A 45 4.79 7.28 -10.67
C ALA A 45 5.12 8.78 -10.87
N LEU A 46 6.02 9.36 -10.06
CA LEU A 46 6.46 10.74 -10.24
C LEU A 46 7.29 10.93 -11.52
N CYS A 47 8.13 9.96 -11.88
CA CYS A 47 8.87 10.02 -13.14
C CYS A 47 7.95 9.87 -14.37
N GLN A 48 6.87 9.08 -14.27
CA GLN A 48 5.87 8.93 -15.33
C GLN A 48 4.96 10.17 -15.48
N ALA A 49 4.74 10.90 -14.38
CA ALA A 49 3.90 12.09 -14.35
C ALA A 49 4.65 13.28 -13.70
N PRO A 50 5.61 13.91 -14.42
CA PRO A 50 6.43 14.99 -13.86
C PRO A 50 5.64 16.21 -13.38
N PHE A 51 4.47 16.49 -13.99
CA PHE A 51 3.58 17.60 -13.61
C PHE A 51 3.11 17.55 -12.14
N LEU A 52 3.14 16.37 -11.52
CA LEU A 52 2.77 16.20 -10.11
C LEU A 52 3.79 16.81 -9.15
N LEU A 53 5.02 17.11 -9.63
CA LEU A 53 6.06 17.77 -8.85
C LEU A 53 5.84 19.28 -8.70
N ASP A 54 5.03 19.88 -9.58
CA ASP A 54 4.70 21.31 -9.58
C ASP A 54 3.50 21.63 -8.68
N ASP A 55 2.77 20.60 -8.21
CA ASP A 55 1.62 20.77 -7.34
C ASP A 55 2.07 21.22 -5.93
N PRO A 56 1.48 22.28 -5.36
CA PRO A 56 1.84 22.77 -4.02
C PRO A 56 1.56 21.75 -2.90
N ASN A 57 0.72 20.74 -3.14
CA ASN A 57 0.38 19.68 -2.19
C ASN A 57 1.20 18.41 -2.39
N VAL A 58 2.22 18.41 -3.27
CA VAL A 58 3.03 17.21 -3.54
C VAL A 58 3.64 16.61 -2.27
N GLY A 59 4.01 17.44 -1.29
CA GLY A 59 4.55 17.01 0.00
C GLY A 59 3.52 16.35 0.93
N LEU A 60 2.22 16.51 0.65
CA LEU A 60 1.15 15.78 1.35
C LEU A 60 0.89 14.41 0.71
N LEU A 61 1.07 14.29 -0.62
CA LEU A 61 0.84 13.03 -1.35
C LEU A 61 2.06 12.09 -1.32
N PHE A 62 3.27 12.65 -1.36
CA PHE A 62 4.51 11.88 -1.47
C PHE A 62 5.52 12.28 -0.39
N PRO A 63 6.28 11.31 0.14
CA PRO A 63 7.33 11.61 1.10
C PRO A 63 8.50 12.35 0.40
N ALA A 64 9.19 13.19 1.16
CA ALA A 64 10.22 14.10 0.64
C ALA A 64 11.40 13.39 -0.06
N ASP A 65 11.74 12.19 0.40
CA ASP A 65 12.79 11.34 -0.18
C ASP A 65 12.44 10.87 -1.59
N VAL A 66 11.18 10.53 -1.84
CA VAL A 66 10.67 10.10 -3.14
C VAL A 66 10.67 11.26 -4.13
N ILE A 67 10.29 12.45 -3.68
CA ILE A 67 10.33 13.69 -4.49
C ILE A 67 11.77 14.02 -4.90
N ALA A 68 12.72 13.97 -3.95
CA ALA A 68 14.13 14.23 -4.21
C ALA A 68 14.72 13.23 -5.22
N ARG A 69 14.43 11.93 -5.05
CA ARG A 69 14.87 10.89 -6.00
C ARG A 69 14.28 11.08 -7.39
N ALA A 70 12.99 11.40 -7.50
CA ALA A 70 12.34 11.64 -8.78
C ALA A 70 12.97 12.83 -9.52
N LYS A 71 13.20 13.95 -8.82
CA LYS A 71 13.90 15.13 -9.38
C LYS A 71 15.31 14.79 -9.87
N HIS A 72 16.06 14.02 -9.09
CA HIS A 72 17.40 13.55 -9.49
C HIS A 72 17.36 12.68 -10.76
N TYR A 73 16.44 11.72 -10.85
CA TYR A 73 16.32 10.89 -12.06
C TYR A 73 15.88 11.67 -13.30
N LEU A 74 14.99 12.65 -13.15
CA LEU A 74 14.60 13.52 -14.25
C LEU A 74 15.75 14.43 -14.72
N SER A 75 16.68 14.80 -13.83
CA SER A 75 17.86 15.59 -14.19
C SER A 75 19.01 14.79 -14.83
N LEU A 76 18.95 13.46 -14.79
CA LEU A 76 19.93 12.56 -15.43
C LEU A 76 19.62 12.28 -16.91
N ASN A 77 18.49 12.78 -17.40
CA ASN A 77 17.99 12.64 -18.76
C ASN A 77 18.14 13.96 -19.52
#